data_AF-A0A537C0N5-F1
#
_entry.id   AF-A0A537C0N5-F1
#
_cell.length_a   1.000
_cell.length_b   1.000
_cell.length_c   1.000
_cell.angle_alpha   90.00
_cell.angle_beta   90.00
_cell.angle_gamma   90.00
#
_symmetry.space_group_name_H-M   'P 1'
#
loop_
_entity.id
_entity.type
_entity.pdbx_description
1 polymer ?
#
loop_
_entity_poly.entity_id
_entity_poly.type
_entity_poly.pdbx_seq_one_letter_code
_entity_poly.pdbx_strand_id
1 'polypeptide(L)'
;MNAGAELPFLKKSALFERLALGAAAGVTVVTPNKRLSQALMLEFDAFQIGKALSVWEAPDILPFGAFVQRLYEGGLYADLSAELPMLLTPA
;
A
#
# COMPACT_ATOMS: atom_id res chain seq x y z
N MET A 1 16.92 -0.96 20.19
CA MET A 1 15.44 -0.98 20.29
C MET A 1 15.00 0.42 20.71
N ASN A 2 14.58 1.26 19.77
CA ASN A 2 14.05 2.59 20.13
C ASN A 2 12.59 2.43 20.53
N ALA A 3 12.33 2.50 21.83
CA ALA A 3 11.01 2.70 22.38
C ALA A 3 10.54 4.14 22.06
N GLY A 4 9.29 4.29 21.61
CA GLY A 4 8.49 5.46 21.96
C GLY A 4 8.37 6.62 20.95
N ALA A 5 8.62 6.43 19.65
CA ALA A 5 8.08 7.39 18.69
C ALA A 5 6.56 7.17 18.60
N GLU A 6 5.77 8.14 19.08
CA GLU A 6 4.32 8.13 18.89
C GLU A 6 4.04 8.05 17.38
N LEU A 7 3.48 6.92 16.93
CA LEU A 7 3.23 6.73 15.51
C LEU A 7 2.20 7.78 15.07
N PRO A 8 2.42 8.47 13.93
CA PRO A 8 1.51 9.50 13.48
C PRO A 8 0.11 8.93 13.31
N PHE A 9 -0.85 9.51 14.02
CA PHE A 9 -2.25 9.07 13.94
C PHE A 9 -2.90 9.59 12.66
N LEU A 10 -3.50 8.67 11.88
CA LEU A 10 -4.25 9.01 10.67
C LEU A 10 -5.71 8.57 10.85
N LYS A 11 -6.64 9.53 10.75
CA LYS A 11 -8.07 9.24 10.72
C LYS A 11 -8.43 8.49 9.44
N LYS A 12 -9.38 7.56 9.54
CA LYS A 12 -9.84 6.75 8.40
C LYS A 12 -10.41 7.58 7.25
N SER A 13 -11.17 8.64 7.55
CA SER A 13 -11.66 9.56 6.52
C SER A 13 -10.52 10.26 5.78
N ALA A 14 -9.50 10.73 6.51
CA ALA A 14 -8.32 11.34 5.91
C ALA A 14 -7.51 10.35 5.06
N LEU A 15 -7.45 9.07 5.47
CA LEU A 15 -6.88 8.01 4.64
C LEU A 15 -7.67 7.83 3.34
N PHE A 16 -8.99 7.78 3.42
CA PHE A 16 -9.84 7.62 2.24
C PHE A 16 -9.78 8.82 1.30
N GLU A 17 -9.68 10.05 1.82
CA GLU A 17 -9.42 11.22 0.98
C GLU A 17 -8.10 11.09 0.20
N ARG A 18 -7.04 10.58 0.84
CA ARG A 18 -5.75 10.35 0.17
C ARG A 18 -5.84 9.25 -0.89
N LEU A 19 -6.55 8.16 -0.62
CA LEU A 19 -6.76 7.08 -1.59
C LEU A 19 -7.63 7.54 -2.77
N ALA A 20 -8.59 8.44 -2.53
CA ALA A 20 -9.45 9.01 -3.57
C ALA A 20 -8.71 9.92 -4.56
N LEU A 21 -7.48 10.35 -4.24
CA LEU A 21 -6.59 11.03 -5.19
C LEU A 21 -6.00 10.08 -6.25
N GLY A 22 -6.28 8.78 -6.17
CA GLY A 22 -5.89 7.78 -7.16
C GLY A 22 -4.40 7.48 -7.18
N ALA A 23 -3.93 6.91 -8.29
CA ALA A 23 -2.53 6.52 -8.47
C ALA A 23 -1.55 7.70 -8.35
N ALA A 24 -1.99 8.91 -8.71
CA ALA A 24 -1.20 10.14 -8.59
C ALA A 24 -0.80 10.49 -7.14
N ALA A 25 -1.54 9.97 -6.15
CA ALA A 25 -1.24 10.16 -4.74
C ALA A 25 0.01 9.39 -4.28
N GLY A 26 0.36 8.30 -4.97
CA GLY A 26 1.46 7.41 -4.58
C GLY A 26 1.27 6.76 -3.20
N VAL A 27 0.03 6.55 -2.75
CA VAL A 27 -0.29 5.99 -1.44
C VAL A 27 -0.62 4.51 -1.56
N THR A 28 0.18 3.66 -0.90
CA THR A 28 -0.11 2.23 -0.72
C THR A 28 -0.47 1.95 0.74
N VAL A 29 -1.60 1.28 0.99
CA VAL A 29 -1.98 0.81 2.32
C VAL A 29 -1.67 -0.68 2.44
N VAL A 30 -0.74 -1.01 3.34
CA VAL A 30 -0.36 -2.40 3.62
C VAL A 30 -1.12 -2.89 4.84
N THR A 31 -1.82 -4.02 4.71
CA THR A 31 -2.57 -4.64 5.80
C THR A 31 -1.91 -5.95 6.24
N PRO A 32 -2.14 -6.43 7.47
CA PRO A 32 -1.57 -7.69 7.92
C PRO A 32 -2.14 -8.92 7.20
N ASN A 33 -3.34 -8.83 6.62
CA ASN A 33 -4.00 -9.99 6.01
C ASN A 33 -5.06 -9.60 4.97
N LYS A 34 -5.41 -10.57 4.11
CA LYS A 34 -6.38 -10.39 3.02
C LYS A 34 -7.76 -9.94 3.50
N ARG A 35 -8.20 -10.45 4.66
CA ARG A 35 -9.52 -10.10 5.23
C ARG A 35 -9.61 -8.61 5.55
N LEU A 36 -8.56 -8.02 6.13
CA LEU A 36 -8.55 -6.58 6.43
C LEU A 36 -8.46 -5.73 5.15
N SER A 37 -7.68 -6.15 4.14
CA SER A 37 -7.66 -5.45 2.85
C SER A 37 -9.06 -5.38 2.23
N GLN A 38 -9.78 -6.50 2.19
CA GLN A 38 -11.12 -6.56 1.61
C GLN A 38 -12.13 -5.70 2.38
N ALA A 39 -12.10 -5.76 3.72
CA ALA A 39 -12.96 -4.92 4.55
C ALA A 39 -12.68 -3.43 4.29
N LEU A 40 -11.41 -3.04 4.18
CA LEU A 40 -11.04 -1.65 3.94
C LEU A 40 -11.40 -1.17 2.53
N MET A 41 -11.30 -2.04 1.52
CA MET A 41 -11.79 -1.76 0.15
C MET A 41 -13.29 -1.51 0.14
N LEU A 42 -14.09 -2.37 0.78
CA LEU A 42 -15.55 -2.19 0.86
C LEU A 42 -15.94 -0.88 1.54
N GLU A 43 -15.23 -0.50 2.59
CA GLU A 43 -15.47 0.77 3.27
C GLU A 43 -15.05 1.99 2.44
N PHE A 44 -14.00 1.87 1.64
CA PHE A 44 -13.60 2.90 0.69
C PHE A 44 -14.63 3.04 -0.44
N ASP A 45 -15.15 1.94 -0.97
CA ASP A 45 -16.21 1.97 -1.99
C ASP A 45 -17.46 2.66 -1.45
N ALA A 46 -17.89 2.34 -0.22
CA ALA A 46 -18.99 3.03 0.45
C ALA A 46 -18.72 4.54 0.61
N PHE A 47 -17.49 4.93 0.91
CA PHE A 47 -17.07 6.32 1.00
C PHE A 47 -17.16 7.05 -0.36
N GLN A 48 -16.74 6.41 -1.46
CA GLN A 48 -16.83 6.98 -2.81
C GLN A 48 -18.28 7.06 -3.30
N ILE A 49 -19.12 6.07 -2.99
CA ILE A 49 -20.57 6.12 -3.23
C ILE A 49 -21.21 7.30 -2.47
N GLY A 50 -20.79 7.53 -1.22
CA GLY A 50 -21.23 8.68 -0.42
C GLY A 50 -20.89 10.04 -1.05
N LYS A 51 -19.90 10.09 -1.96
CA LYS A 51 -19.56 11.26 -2.77
C LYS A 51 -20.34 11.35 -4.09
N ALA A 52 -21.35 10.50 -4.29
CA ALA A 52 -22.15 10.39 -5.50
C ALA A 52 -21.33 10.12 -6.78
N LEU A 53 -20.18 9.47 -6.65
CA LEU A 53 -19.39 9.00 -7.78
C LEU A 53 -19.97 7.67 -8.29
N SER A 54 -19.90 7.45 -9.60
CA SER A 54 -20.31 6.20 -10.26
C SER A 54 -19.13 5.33 -10.70
N VAL A 55 -17.95 5.95 -10.84
CA VAL A 55 -16.68 5.30 -11.21
C VAL A 55 -15.55 6.01 -10.47
N TRP A 56 -14.56 5.24 -10.01
CA TRP A 56 -13.33 5.73 -9.39
C TRP A 56 -12.17 4.76 -9.67
N GLU A 57 -10.94 5.25 -9.49
CA GLU A 57 -9.76 4.39 -9.53
C GLU A 57 -9.75 3.44 -8.32
N ALA A 58 -9.31 2.20 -8.54
CA ALA A 58 -9.19 1.23 -7.46
C ALA A 58 -8.12 1.68 -6.45
N PRO A 59 -8.41 1.67 -5.14
CA PRO A 59 -7.45 2.10 -4.13
C PRO A 59 -6.31 1.08 -4.01
N ASP A 60 -5.08 1.56 -3.79
CA ASP A 60 -3.93 0.67 -3.62
C ASP A 60 -3.85 0.14 -2.17
N ILE A 61 -4.62 -0.92 -1.91
CA ILE A 61 -4.70 -1.60 -0.61
C ILE A 61 -4.27 -3.06 -0.79
N LEU A 62 -3.24 -3.50 -0.08
CA LEU A 62 -2.67 -4.83 -0.24
C LEU A 62 -2.42 -5.54 1.09
N PRO A 63 -2.60 -6.86 1.18
CA PRO A 63 -2.04 -7.62 2.28
C PRO A 63 -0.50 -7.66 2.15
N PHE A 64 0.19 -7.75 3.28
CA PHE A 64 1.66 -7.69 3.35
C PHE A 64 2.36 -8.63 2.35
N GLY A 65 1.91 -9.88 2.23
CA GLY A 65 2.50 -10.83 1.27
C GLY A 65 2.41 -10.36 -0.19
N ALA A 66 1.28 -9.76 -0.59
CA ALA A 66 1.12 -9.24 -1.95
C ALA A 66 1.96 -7.98 -2.18
N PHE A 67 2.16 -7.15 -1.15
CA PHE A 67 3.06 -6.01 -1.22
C PHE A 67 4.51 -6.44 -1.44
N VAL A 68 5.00 -7.43 -0.69
CA VAL A 68 6.36 -7.97 -0.88
C VAL A 68 6.53 -8.56 -2.27
N GLN A 69 5.54 -9.32 -2.75
CA GLN A 69 5.55 -9.86 -4.10
C GLN A 69 5.66 -8.75 -5.16
N ARG A 70 4.84 -7.69 -5.04
CA ARG A 70 4.90 -6.54 -5.96
C ARG A 70 6.27 -5.86 -5.95
N LEU A 71 6.90 -5.71 -4.79
CA LEU A 71 8.24 -5.14 -4.69
C LEU A 71 9.28 -6.01 -5.39
N TYR A 72 9.19 -7.34 -5.23
CA TYR A 72 10.10 -8.27 -5.89
C TYR A 72 9.94 -8.22 -7.41
N GLU A 73 8.71 -8.27 -7.91
CA GLU A 73 8.40 -8.12 -9.33
C GLU A 73 8.89 -6.78 -9.87
N GLY A 74 8.63 -5.69 -9.14
CA GLY A 74 9.11 -4.35 -9.50
C GLY A 74 10.64 -4.26 -9.54
N GLY A 75 11.34 -4.90 -8.62
CA GLY A 75 12.81 -4.96 -8.60
C GLY A 75 13.41 -5.80 -9.73
N LEU A 76 12.73 -6.87 -10.15
CA LEU A 76 13.18 -7.75 -11.23
C LEU A 76 13.21 -7.04 -12.59
N TYR A 77 12.24 -6.15 -12.83
CA TYR A 77 12.08 -5.43 -14.10
C TYR A 77 12.51 -3.97 -14.05
N ALA A 78 12.88 -3.46 -12.88
CA ALA A 78 13.47 -2.14 -12.78
C ALA A 78 14.84 -2.15 -13.47
N ASP A 79 15.19 -1.03 -14.10
CA ASP A 79 16.58 -0.72 -14.50
C ASP A 79 17.40 -0.33 -13.25
N LEU A 80 17.27 -1.17 -12.22
CA LEU A 80 18.13 -1.21 -11.06
C LEU A 80 19.42 -1.86 -11.55
N SER A 81 20.29 -1.05 -12.15
CA SER A 81 21.73 -1.29 -12.25
C SER A 81 22.41 -1.38 -10.86
N ALA A 82 21.65 -1.77 -9.84
CA ALA A 82 22.10 -1.98 -8.49
C ALA A 82 22.94 -3.26 -8.48
N GLU A 83 24.24 -3.06 -8.38
CA GLU A 83 25.18 -4.09 -7.95
C GLU A 83 24.59 -4.77 -6.71
N LEU A 84 24.10 -5.99 -6.87
CA LEU A 84 23.74 -6.82 -5.73
C LEU A 84 24.99 -6.90 -4.85
N PRO A 85 24.88 -6.62 -3.54
CA PRO A 85 26.05 -6.64 -2.67
C PRO A 85 26.74 -8.00 -2.79
N MET A 86 28.05 -7.95 -3.01
CA MET A 86 28.88 -9.14 -3.18
C MET A 86 28.67 -10.08 -1.98
N LEU A 87 28.28 -11.32 -2.25
CA LEU A 87 28.19 -12.37 -1.24
C LEU A 87 29.54 -12.50 -0.53
N LEU A 88 29.57 -12.22 0.77
CA LEU A 88 30.78 -12.37 1.59
C LEU A 88 31.06 -13.83 1.93
N THR A 89 30.11 -14.73 1.68
CA THR A 89 30.21 -16.19 1.88
C THR A 89 29.48 -16.96 0.78
N PRO A 90 29.91 -18.17 0.40
CA PRO A 90 29.21 -19.02 -0.56
C PRO A 90 27.83 -19.42 -0.07
N ALA A 91 26.93 -19.77 -1.01
CA ALA A 91 25.61 -20.33 -0.74
C ALA A 91 25.67 -21.82 -0.37
#